data_AF-A0A5B6TH65-F1
#
_entry.id   AF-A0A5B6TH65-F1
#
_cell.length_a   1.000
_cell.length_b   1.000
_cell.length_c   1.000
_cell.angle_alpha   90.00
_cell.angle_beta   90.00
_cell.angle_gamma   90.00
#
_symmetry.space_group_name_H-M   'P 1'
#
loop_
_entity.id
_entity.type
_entity.pdbx_description
1 polymer ?
#
loop_
_entity_poly.entity_id
_entity_poly.type
_entity_poly.pdbx_seq_one_letter_code
_entity_poly.pdbx_strand_id
1 'polypeptide(L)'
;MKQLVLFPLVVLLSLTCAGQSLNLEQLLKLQGMGKQEISAFLHDKGWVPKSDVGPTEGKMGKAVWAYNPEDEGADAWCILYYSEVSPNRILYNAQGGSAFDKIRKNVKQRDMAVLEAGEQVEGLDFVDAYTDYADEQIVARLYDYKQINYYGIKIFKKEDYLQAKKSAKL
;
A
#
# COMPACT_ATOMS: atom_id res chain seq x y z
N MET A 1 -46.94 -23.03 -28.39
CA MET A 1 -47.00 -21.71 -27.72
C MET A 1 -46.08 -21.72 -26.52
N LYS A 2 -45.26 -20.66 -26.41
CA LYS A 2 -44.54 -20.15 -25.24
C LYS A 2 -43.41 -21.01 -24.65
N GLN A 3 -42.21 -20.74 -25.16
CA GLN A 3 -40.93 -20.91 -24.46
C GLN A 3 -41.01 -20.26 -23.08
N LEU A 4 -40.84 -21.05 -22.02
CA LEU A 4 -40.58 -20.57 -20.67
C LEU A 4 -39.14 -20.04 -20.65
N VAL A 5 -38.99 -18.73 -20.81
CA VAL A 5 -37.72 -18.03 -20.62
C VAL A 5 -37.43 -18.01 -19.12
N LEU A 6 -36.72 -19.05 -18.65
CA LEU A 6 -35.92 -18.97 -17.45
C LEU A 6 -34.66 -18.15 -17.76
N PHE A 7 -34.21 -17.37 -16.77
CA PHE A 7 -33.05 -16.47 -16.73
C PHE A 7 -33.31 -15.04 -17.20
N PRO A 8 -33.53 -14.12 -16.24
CA PRO A 8 -32.41 -13.25 -15.88
C PRO A 8 -32.41 -12.88 -14.39
N LEU A 9 -32.01 -13.81 -13.50
CA LEU A 9 -31.73 -13.46 -12.10
C LEU A 9 -30.36 -13.89 -11.60
N VAL A 10 -29.65 -14.76 -12.34
CA VAL A 10 -28.33 -15.28 -11.93
C VAL A 10 -27.16 -14.43 -12.45
N VAL A 11 -27.39 -13.51 -13.39
CA VAL A 11 -26.31 -12.65 -13.96
C VAL A 11 -26.01 -11.42 -13.10
N LEU A 12 -26.88 -11.06 -12.15
CA LEU A 12 -26.65 -9.92 -11.24
C LEU A 12 -25.86 -10.28 -9.97
N LEU A 13 -25.59 -11.57 -9.73
CA LEU A 13 -24.87 -12.05 -8.54
C LEU A 13 -23.40 -12.41 -8.80
N SER A 14 -22.89 -12.25 -10.02
CA SER A 14 -21.49 -12.59 -10.38
C SER A 14 -20.51 -11.41 -10.28
N LEU A 15 -20.92 -10.26 -9.71
CA LEU A 15 -19.99 -9.18 -9.34
C LEU A 15 -19.57 -9.29 -7.86
N THR A 16 -19.41 -10.51 -7.34
CA THR A 16 -18.80 -10.72 -6.03
C THR A 16 -17.32 -10.37 -6.09
N CYS A 17 -17.01 -9.15 -5.64
CA CYS A 17 -16.00 -8.91 -4.60
C CYS A 17 -14.56 -9.41 -4.90
N ALA A 18 -14.11 -9.28 -6.15
CA ALA A 18 -12.74 -9.49 -6.64
C ALA A 18 -11.68 -8.39 -6.40
N GLY A 19 -12.06 -7.18 -5.97
CA GLY A 19 -11.33 -5.97 -6.39
C GLY A 19 -10.83 -5.01 -5.30
N GLN A 20 -10.72 -5.43 -4.05
CA GLN A 20 -10.64 -4.51 -2.90
C GLN A 20 -9.22 -4.29 -2.33
N SER A 21 -8.30 -5.25 -2.48
CA SER A 21 -6.91 -5.14 -2.02
C SER A 21 -5.97 -4.68 -3.14
N LEU A 22 -5.02 -3.80 -2.82
CA LEU A 22 -3.93 -3.46 -3.75
C LEU A 22 -2.87 -4.57 -3.75
N ASN A 23 -2.46 -5.02 -4.93
CA ASN A 23 -1.38 -6.01 -5.08
C ASN A 23 -0.01 -5.33 -5.26
N LEU A 24 1.08 -6.11 -5.18
CA LEU A 24 2.45 -5.57 -5.29
C LEU A 24 2.67 -4.78 -6.60
N GLU A 25 2.21 -5.28 -7.74
CA GLU A 25 2.40 -4.61 -9.04
C GLU A 25 1.71 -3.24 -9.07
N GLN A 26 0.49 -3.15 -8.53
CA GLN A 26 -0.22 -1.89 -8.38
C GLN A 26 0.53 -0.93 -7.47
N LEU A 27 1.04 -1.41 -6.32
CA LEU A 27 1.80 -0.57 -5.40
C LEU A 27 3.10 -0.04 -6.03
N LEU A 28 3.81 -0.87 -6.81
CA LEU A 28 4.99 -0.46 -7.58
C LEU A 28 4.63 0.59 -8.63
N LYS A 29 3.50 0.43 -9.32
CA LYS A 29 3.01 1.41 -10.29
C LYS A 29 2.67 2.75 -9.60
N LEU A 30 1.96 2.70 -8.47
CA LEU A 30 1.60 3.89 -7.69
C LEU A 30 2.83 4.63 -7.19
N GLN A 31 3.93 3.93 -6.84
CA GLN A 31 5.18 4.57 -6.44
C GLN A 31 5.77 5.48 -7.53
N GLY A 32 5.53 5.16 -8.81
CA GLY A 32 5.98 5.98 -9.94
C GLY A 32 5.01 7.08 -10.37
N MET A 33 3.82 7.17 -9.78
CA MET A 33 2.75 8.08 -10.21
C MET A 33 2.72 9.39 -9.42
N GLY A 34 2.20 10.44 -10.04
CA GLY A 34 1.86 11.70 -9.38
C GLY A 34 0.59 11.60 -8.53
N LYS A 35 0.42 12.54 -7.58
CA LYS A 35 -0.75 12.56 -6.66
C LYS A 35 -2.09 12.52 -7.39
N GLN A 36 -2.25 13.29 -8.47
CA GLN A 36 -3.50 13.35 -9.22
C GLN A 36 -3.82 12.01 -9.92
N GLU A 37 -2.81 11.35 -10.47
CA GLU A 37 -2.96 10.05 -11.13
C GLU A 37 -3.32 8.95 -10.12
N ILE A 38 -2.69 8.98 -8.94
CA ILE A 38 -3.02 8.07 -7.83
C ILE A 38 -4.46 8.29 -7.37
N SER A 39 -4.88 9.55 -7.17
CA SER A 39 -6.26 9.87 -6.79
C SER A 39 -7.27 9.30 -7.77
N ALA A 40 -7.04 9.46 -9.08
CA ALA A 40 -7.93 8.92 -10.12
C ALA A 40 -7.97 7.38 -10.06
N PHE A 41 -6.81 6.73 -10.03
CA PHE A 41 -6.71 5.26 -9.96
C PHE A 41 -7.42 4.68 -8.73
N LEU A 42 -7.24 5.30 -7.56
CA LEU A 42 -7.84 4.85 -6.31
C LEU A 42 -9.35 5.14 -6.27
N HIS A 43 -9.79 6.29 -6.80
CA HIS A 43 -11.21 6.63 -6.91
C HIS A 43 -11.99 5.62 -7.75
N ASP A 44 -11.44 5.24 -8.91
CA ASP A 44 -12.05 4.21 -9.79
C ASP A 44 -12.16 2.83 -9.10
N LYS A 45 -11.40 2.62 -8.02
CA LYS A 45 -11.40 1.41 -7.20
C LYS A 45 -12.24 1.54 -5.93
N GLY A 46 -12.98 2.64 -5.74
CA GLY A 46 -13.83 2.86 -4.57
C GLY A 46 -13.08 3.30 -3.31
N TRP A 47 -11.83 3.75 -3.43
CA TRP A 47 -11.10 4.32 -2.31
C TRP A 47 -11.55 5.75 -2.02
N VAL A 48 -11.56 6.12 -0.75
CA VAL A 48 -12.02 7.43 -0.26
C VAL A 48 -10.82 8.27 0.20
N PRO A 49 -10.63 9.50 -0.31
CA PRO A 49 -9.59 10.40 0.20
C PRO A 49 -9.91 10.81 1.65
N LYS A 50 -8.88 10.83 2.51
CA LYS A 50 -9.03 11.13 3.95
C LYS A 50 -8.29 12.36 4.39
N SER A 51 -7.06 12.56 3.93
CA SER A 51 -6.28 13.76 4.25
C SER A 51 -5.24 14.03 3.18
N ASP A 52 -4.91 15.30 3.00
CA ASP A 52 -3.83 15.74 2.11
C ASP A 52 -3.11 16.92 2.76
N VAL A 53 -1.86 16.68 3.17
CA VAL A 53 -0.98 17.69 3.73
C VAL A 53 0.15 17.91 2.75
N GLY A 54 0.26 19.13 2.21
CA GLY A 54 1.30 19.49 1.25
C GLY A 54 2.72 19.39 1.83
N PRO A 55 3.75 19.26 0.97
CA PRO A 55 5.14 19.30 1.40
C PRO A 55 5.48 20.66 2.01
N THR A 56 6.40 20.65 2.98
CA THR A 56 6.97 21.87 3.59
C THR A 56 8.49 21.80 3.57
N GLU A 57 9.17 22.89 3.95
CA GLU A 57 10.64 22.92 3.97
C GLU A 57 11.21 21.76 4.80
N GLY A 58 11.95 20.87 4.15
CA GLY A 58 12.56 19.69 4.77
C GLY A 58 11.62 18.52 5.09
N LYS A 59 10.32 18.58 4.75
CA LYS A 59 9.33 17.51 5.00
C LYS A 59 8.51 17.18 3.74
N MET A 60 8.37 15.89 3.46
CA MET A 60 7.49 15.40 2.39
C MET A 60 6.03 15.67 2.73
N GLY A 61 5.23 15.96 1.70
CA GLY A 61 3.77 15.96 1.80
C GLY A 61 3.24 14.55 2.01
N LYS A 62 2.01 14.45 2.51
CA LYS A 62 1.33 13.19 2.84
C LYS A 62 -0.11 13.24 2.36
N ALA A 63 -0.45 12.42 1.37
CA ALA A 63 -1.82 12.19 0.93
C ALA A 63 -2.27 10.78 1.34
N VAL A 64 -3.49 10.66 1.85
CA VAL A 64 -4.03 9.43 2.47
C VAL A 64 -5.38 9.09 1.87
N TRP A 65 -5.53 7.83 1.47
CA TRP A 65 -6.79 7.23 1.04
C TRP A 65 -7.11 6.00 1.90
N ALA A 66 -8.39 5.75 2.13
CA ALA A 66 -8.90 4.62 2.88
C ALA A 66 -9.84 3.78 2.02
N TYR A 67 -9.79 2.48 2.22
CA TYR A 67 -10.69 1.51 1.61
C TYR A 67 -11.69 0.99 2.65
N ASN A 68 -12.99 1.01 2.35
CA ASN A 68 -14.07 0.71 3.30
C ASN A 68 -13.86 1.36 4.68
N PRO A 69 -13.82 2.70 4.77
CA PRO A 69 -13.65 3.35 6.07
C PRO A 69 -14.89 3.18 6.96
N GLU A 70 -14.69 2.81 8.22
CA GLU A 70 -15.71 2.67 9.27
C GLU A 70 -15.24 3.41 10.52
N ASP A 71 -15.96 4.46 10.95
CA ASP A 71 -15.57 5.36 12.04
C ASP A 71 -14.11 5.84 11.92
N GLU A 72 -13.24 5.43 12.84
CA GLU A 72 -11.80 5.73 12.86
C GLU A 72 -10.94 4.68 12.13
N GLY A 73 -11.54 3.57 11.67
CA GLY A 73 -10.90 2.44 11.01
C GLY A 73 -11.10 2.40 9.49
N ALA A 74 -10.38 1.49 8.85
CA ALA A 74 -10.58 1.11 7.46
C ALA A 74 -9.96 -0.26 7.19
N ASP A 75 -10.50 -1.01 6.24
CA ASP A 75 -9.96 -2.31 5.82
C ASP A 75 -8.53 -2.17 5.27
N ALA A 76 -8.24 -1.04 4.60
CA ALA A 76 -6.91 -0.73 4.13
C ALA A 76 -6.67 0.78 3.98
N TRP A 77 -5.40 1.16 4.04
CA TRP A 77 -4.92 2.52 3.87
C TRP A 77 -3.83 2.56 2.81
N CYS A 78 -3.90 3.54 1.92
CA CYS A 78 -2.86 3.85 0.96
C CYS A 78 -2.37 5.28 1.25
N ILE A 79 -1.07 5.43 1.46
CA ILE A 79 -0.44 6.70 1.82
C ILE A 79 0.66 7.00 0.81
N LEU A 80 0.57 8.16 0.18
CA LEU A 80 1.61 8.73 -0.65
C LEU A 80 2.41 9.74 0.16
N TYR A 81 3.72 9.53 0.23
CA TYR A 81 4.67 10.58 0.61
C TYR A 81 5.29 11.16 -0.65
N TYR A 82 5.24 12.48 -0.81
CA TYR A 82 5.68 13.15 -2.03
C TYR A 82 6.40 14.47 -1.74
N SER A 83 7.32 14.87 -2.61
CA SER A 83 7.96 16.19 -2.58
C SER A 83 8.36 16.61 -3.99
N GLU A 84 8.84 17.85 -4.15
CA GLU A 84 9.32 18.33 -5.45
C GLU A 84 10.71 17.80 -5.82
N VAL A 85 11.49 17.36 -4.82
CA VAL A 85 12.93 17.07 -4.96
C VAL A 85 13.31 15.63 -4.64
N SER A 86 12.37 14.83 -4.11
CA SER A 86 12.62 13.44 -3.72
C SER A 86 11.60 12.52 -4.39
N PRO A 87 11.97 11.29 -4.75
CA PRO A 87 11.04 10.31 -5.27
C PRO A 87 9.86 10.04 -4.32
N ASN A 88 8.71 9.72 -4.90
CA ASN A 88 7.52 9.33 -4.15
C ASN A 88 7.74 8.03 -3.38
N ARG A 89 7.05 7.90 -2.25
CA ARG A 89 7.00 6.66 -1.45
C ARG A 89 5.56 6.26 -1.24
N ILE A 90 5.28 4.96 -1.34
CA ILE A 90 3.95 4.41 -1.07
C ILE A 90 4.02 3.58 0.21
N LEU A 91 3.15 3.87 1.16
CA LEU A 91 2.86 3.00 2.29
C LEU A 91 1.45 2.44 2.12
N TYR A 92 1.32 1.13 2.16
CA TYR A 92 0.05 0.43 2.11
C TYR A 92 -0.10 -0.42 3.37
N ASN A 93 -1.17 -0.17 4.12
CA ASN A 93 -1.52 -0.94 5.30
C ASN A 93 -2.85 -1.64 5.05
N ALA A 94 -2.98 -2.89 5.44
CA ALA A 94 -4.19 -3.66 5.21
C ALA A 94 -4.49 -4.61 6.37
N GLN A 95 -5.79 -4.77 6.63
CA GLN A 95 -6.34 -5.81 7.47
C GLN A 95 -6.52 -7.09 6.65
N GLY A 96 -6.12 -8.24 7.22
CA GLY A 96 -6.31 -9.56 6.62
C GLY A 96 -5.03 -10.16 6.02
N GLY A 97 -4.53 -11.20 6.68
CA GLY A 97 -3.27 -11.87 6.31
C GLY A 97 -3.26 -12.42 4.88
N SER A 98 -4.34 -13.03 4.40
CA SER A 98 -4.32 -13.71 3.10
C SER A 98 -4.03 -12.81 1.88
N ALA A 99 -4.49 -11.55 1.90
CA ALA A 99 -4.19 -10.59 0.84
C ALA A 99 -2.74 -10.11 0.93
N PHE A 100 -2.27 -9.82 2.15
CA PHE A 100 -0.91 -9.38 2.39
C PHE A 100 0.13 -10.49 2.17
N ASP A 101 -0.21 -11.75 2.45
CA ASP A 101 0.62 -12.92 2.21
C ASP A 101 0.97 -13.06 0.72
N LYS A 102 0.05 -12.70 -0.18
CA LYS A 102 0.32 -12.64 -1.62
C LYS A 102 1.36 -11.56 -1.94
N ILE A 103 1.27 -10.39 -1.32
CA ILE A 103 2.28 -9.33 -1.47
C ILE A 103 3.64 -9.81 -0.95
N ARG A 104 3.68 -10.37 0.26
CA ARG A 104 4.89 -10.92 0.89
C ARG A 104 5.53 -12.00 0.01
N LYS A 105 4.71 -12.92 -0.52
CA LYS A 105 5.16 -13.95 -1.46
C LYS A 105 5.75 -13.34 -2.73
N ASN A 106 5.07 -12.36 -3.33
CA ASN A 106 5.53 -11.74 -4.57
C ASN A 106 6.81 -10.92 -4.36
N VAL A 107 6.99 -10.27 -3.21
CA VAL A 107 8.26 -9.62 -2.85
C VAL A 107 9.39 -10.65 -2.80
N LYS A 108 9.17 -11.78 -2.12
CA LYS A 108 10.16 -12.87 -2.04
C LYS A 108 10.45 -13.53 -3.39
N GLN A 109 9.48 -13.58 -4.30
CA GLN A 109 9.63 -14.17 -5.64
C GLN A 109 10.33 -13.26 -6.64
N ARG A 110 10.49 -11.96 -6.36
CA ARG A 110 11.22 -11.02 -7.22
C ARG A 110 12.74 -11.09 -7.06
N ASP A 111 13.26 -12.18 -6.48
CA ASP A 111 14.68 -12.34 -6.14
C ASP A 111 15.26 -11.15 -5.35
N MET A 112 14.41 -10.50 -4.55
CA MET A 112 14.82 -9.36 -3.72
C MET A 112 15.65 -9.87 -2.55
N ALA A 113 16.86 -9.35 -2.41
CA ALA A 113 17.73 -9.68 -1.28
C ALA A 113 17.20 -9.02 0.00
N VAL A 114 17.31 -9.74 1.12
CA VAL A 114 17.08 -9.14 2.45
C VAL A 114 18.23 -8.19 2.74
N LEU A 115 17.93 -6.90 2.93
CA LEU A 115 18.91 -5.88 3.32
C LEU A 115 19.03 -5.79 4.84
N GLU A 116 17.91 -5.87 5.55
CA GLU A 116 17.81 -5.64 6.98
C GLU A 116 16.53 -6.26 7.52
N ALA A 117 16.57 -6.71 8.77
CA ALA A 117 15.39 -7.07 9.54
C ALA A 117 15.57 -6.57 10.96
N GLY A 118 14.48 -6.21 11.62
CA GLY A 118 14.52 -5.72 12.98
C GLY A 118 13.17 -5.80 13.66
N GLU A 119 13.20 -5.67 14.98
CA GLU A 119 12.03 -5.60 15.86
C GLU A 119 11.88 -4.17 16.38
N GLN A 120 10.66 -3.78 16.75
CA GLN A 120 10.29 -2.49 17.34
C GLN A 120 11.08 -1.28 16.80
N VAL A 121 10.53 -0.62 15.79
CA VAL A 121 11.13 0.61 15.25
C VAL A 121 10.85 1.77 16.21
N GLU A 122 11.90 2.43 16.69
CA GLU A 122 11.81 3.61 17.54
C GLU A 122 10.92 4.70 16.87
N GLY A 123 9.89 5.16 17.58
CA GLY A 123 8.91 6.12 17.07
C GLY A 123 7.74 5.54 16.25
N LEU A 124 7.68 4.21 16.08
CA LEU A 124 6.53 3.51 15.49
C LEU A 124 5.99 2.46 16.47
N ASP A 125 5.33 2.92 17.54
CA ASP A 125 4.88 2.08 18.66
C ASP A 125 3.96 0.92 18.27
N PHE A 126 3.33 1.00 17.10
CA PHE A 126 2.41 -0.01 16.57
C PHE A 126 3.10 -1.09 15.72
N VAL A 127 4.37 -0.91 15.33
CA VAL A 127 5.14 -1.90 14.56
C VAL A 127 5.80 -2.89 15.52
N ASP A 128 5.59 -4.17 15.27
CA ASP A 128 6.21 -5.26 16.01
C ASP A 128 7.56 -5.63 15.37
N ALA A 129 7.56 -5.85 14.05
CA ALA A 129 8.76 -6.17 13.30
C ALA A 129 8.73 -5.58 11.89
N TYR A 130 9.91 -5.53 11.26
CA TYR A 130 10.03 -5.19 9.84
C TYR A 130 11.10 -6.03 9.13
N THR A 131 10.99 -6.11 7.81
CA THR A 131 12.04 -6.67 6.96
C THR A 131 12.12 -5.88 5.65
N ASP A 132 13.33 -5.46 5.31
CA ASP A 132 13.64 -4.72 4.10
C ASP A 132 14.15 -5.67 3.02
N TYR A 133 13.41 -5.75 1.93
CA TYR A 133 13.78 -6.48 0.72
C TYR A 133 14.17 -5.49 -0.37
N ALA A 134 15.21 -5.77 -1.15
CA ALA A 134 15.63 -4.90 -2.24
C ALA A 134 15.98 -5.65 -3.52
N ASP A 135 15.63 -5.06 -4.66
CA ASP A 135 16.21 -5.39 -5.96
C ASP A 135 17.20 -4.29 -6.38
N GLU A 136 17.48 -4.17 -7.69
CA GLU A 136 18.35 -3.12 -8.22
C GLU A 136 17.73 -1.72 -8.12
N GLN A 137 16.40 -1.60 -8.14
CA GLN A 137 15.70 -0.34 -8.33
C GLN A 137 14.91 0.12 -7.09
N ILE A 138 14.38 -0.83 -6.32
CA ILE A 138 13.45 -0.52 -5.23
C ILE A 138 13.83 -1.21 -3.92
N VAL A 139 13.31 -0.65 -2.83
CA VAL A 139 13.29 -1.27 -1.51
C VAL A 139 11.83 -1.39 -1.07
N ALA A 140 11.44 -2.59 -0.65
CA ALA A 140 10.15 -2.89 -0.04
C ALA A 140 10.36 -3.25 1.43
N ARG A 141 9.96 -2.36 2.33
CA ARG A 141 9.91 -2.60 3.76
C ARG A 141 8.57 -3.22 4.11
N LEU A 142 8.58 -4.49 4.51
CA LEU A 142 7.40 -5.17 5.06
C LEU A 142 7.33 -4.92 6.57
N TYR A 143 6.14 -4.61 7.08
CA TYR A 143 5.85 -4.41 8.49
C TYR A 143 4.88 -5.48 8.98
N ASP A 144 5.20 -6.01 10.15
CA ASP A 144 4.28 -6.76 11.01
C ASP A 144 3.87 -5.82 12.14
N TYR A 145 2.58 -5.49 12.25
CA TYR A 145 2.07 -4.62 13.30
C TYR A 145 1.67 -5.42 14.54
N LYS A 146 1.71 -4.78 15.71
CA LYS A 146 1.23 -5.35 17.00
C LYS A 146 -0.27 -5.66 16.97
N GLN A 147 -1.03 -4.92 16.17
CA GLN A 147 -2.43 -5.19 15.96
C GLN A 147 -2.59 -6.47 15.14
N ILE A 148 -3.34 -7.43 15.69
CA ILE A 148 -3.57 -8.73 15.07
C ILE A 148 -4.16 -8.56 13.66
N ASN A 149 -3.64 -9.35 12.71
CA ASN A 149 -4.04 -9.37 11.31
C ASN A 149 -3.87 -8.03 10.56
N TYR A 150 -2.98 -7.16 11.03
CA TYR A 150 -2.66 -5.90 10.37
C TYR A 150 -1.22 -5.89 9.87
N TYR A 151 -1.03 -5.52 8.61
CA TYR A 151 0.28 -5.60 7.94
C TYR A 151 0.52 -4.39 7.05
N GLY A 152 1.79 -4.07 6.81
CA GLY A 152 2.17 -2.89 6.04
C GLY A 152 3.29 -3.17 5.04
N ILE A 153 3.28 -2.49 3.91
CA ILE A 153 4.41 -2.43 2.98
C ILE A 153 4.70 -0.98 2.63
N LYS A 154 5.96 -0.56 2.78
CA LYS A 154 6.45 0.73 2.29
C LYS A 154 7.45 0.53 1.17
N ILE A 155 7.21 1.21 0.04
CA ILE A 155 7.99 1.08 -1.18
C ILE A 155 8.73 2.38 -1.44
N PHE A 156 10.03 2.25 -1.72
CA PHE A 156 10.95 3.33 -2.04
C PHE A 156 11.66 3.05 -3.36
N LYS A 157 12.14 4.11 -4.03
CA LYS A 157 13.33 3.94 -4.89
C LYS A 157 14.53 3.63 -4.02
N LYS A 158 15.40 2.73 -4.47
CA LYS A 158 16.55 2.27 -3.68
C LYS A 158 17.49 3.40 -3.28
N GLU A 159 17.76 4.33 -4.19
CA GLU A 159 18.59 5.50 -3.93
C GLU A 159 17.99 6.41 -2.86
N ASP A 160 16.68 6.68 -2.95
CA ASP A 160 15.94 7.46 -1.95
C ASP A 160 15.96 6.76 -0.58
N TYR A 161 15.76 5.44 -0.53
CA TYR A 161 15.87 4.66 0.72
C TYR A 161 17.26 4.80 1.36
N LEU A 162 18.34 4.68 0.58
CA LEU A 162 19.70 4.80 1.11
C LEU A 162 19.99 6.21 1.66
N GLN A 163 19.41 7.25 1.05
CA GLN A 163 19.50 8.62 1.54
C GLN A 163 18.61 8.85 2.79
N ALA A 164 17.39 8.32 2.79
CA ALA A 164 16.46 8.39 3.89
C ALA A 164 17.00 7.70 5.15
N LYS A 165 17.67 6.55 4.99
CA LYS A 165 18.32 5.81 6.08
C LYS A 165 19.39 6.64 6.78
N LYS A 166 20.23 7.36 6.03
CA LYS A 166 21.27 8.25 6.59
C LYS A 166 20.72 9.43 7.38
N SER A 167 19.50 9.86 7.04
CA SER A 167 18.85 11.03 7.65
C SER A 167 17.75 10.67 8.66
N ALA A 168 17.60 9.38 9.00
CA ALA A 168 16.54 8.86 9.86
C ALA A 168 15.10 9.24 9.41
N LYS A 169 14.88 9.36 8.10
CA LYS A 169 13.59 9.71 7.49
C LYS A 169 12.97 8.52 6.74
N LEU A 170 12.98 7.34 7.34
CA LEU A 170 12.49 6.11 6.72
C LEU A 170 10.97 5.99 6.70
#